data_AF-A0AAJ0HWS3-F1
#
_entry.id   AF-A0AAJ0HWS3-F1
#
_cell.length_a   1.000
_cell.length_b   1.000
_cell.length_c   1.000
_cell.angle_alpha   90.00
_cell.angle_beta   90.00
_cell.angle_gamma   90.00
#
_symmetry.space_group_name_H-M   'P 1'
#
loop_
_entity.id
_entity.type
_entity.pdbx_description
1 polymer ?
#
loop_
_entity_poly.entity_id
_entity_poly.type
_entity_poly.pdbx_seq_one_letter_code
_entity_poly.pdbx_strand_id
1 'polypeptide(L)'
;FIDYEYATPCPAAFDIANHFAEWGGYDCDYNMLPTKSMRRRFLQHYLESYKAHCEAPTPHRILEALFEEVDRYRGLPGLYGGLWALVQAAVSQIDFDYTALAEARLGEYFAWRAEEDGSRAREGKDMPLCEQR
;
A
#
# COMPACT_ATOMS: atom_id res chain seq x y z
N PHE A 1 -4.94 -16.58 5.93
CA PHE A 1 -4.72 -16.20 4.53
C PHE A 1 -5.03 -17.40 3.65
N ILE A 2 -5.62 -17.17 2.48
CA ILE A 2 -5.93 -18.14 1.42
C ILE A 2 -5.53 -17.51 0.07
N ASP A 3 -5.65 -18.25 -1.03
CA ASP A 3 -5.42 -17.76 -2.41
C ASP A 3 -4.02 -17.17 -2.66
N TYR A 4 -3.00 -18.05 -2.58
CA TYR A 4 -1.58 -17.71 -2.74
C TYR A 4 -1.11 -17.57 -4.20
N GLU A 5 -2.00 -17.28 -5.15
CA GLU A 5 -1.66 -17.22 -6.58
C GLU A 5 -0.69 -16.09 -6.95
N TYR A 6 -0.64 -15.02 -6.13
CA TYR A 6 0.32 -13.92 -6.24
C TYR A 6 1.47 -14.00 -5.23
N ALA A 7 1.57 -15.09 -4.47
CA ALA A 7 2.62 -15.22 -3.46
C ALA A 7 4.00 -15.36 -4.12
N THR A 8 4.89 -14.42 -3.80
CA THR A 8 6.25 -14.37 -4.33
C THR A 8 7.19 -13.78 -3.29
N PRO A 9 8.50 -14.10 -3.30
CA PRO A 9 9.48 -13.41 -2.49
C PRO A 9 9.44 -11.90 -2.77
N CYS A 10 9.03 -11.12 -1.77
CA CYS A 10 8.98 -9.66 -1.82
C CYS A 10 9.39 -9.07 -0.47
N PRO A 11 9.75 -7.77 -0.42
CA PRO A 11 9.97 -7.08 0.84
C PRO A 11 8.70 -7.13 1.71
N ALA A 12 8.82 -7.50 2.98
CA ALA A 12 7.68 -7.55 3.90
C ALA A 12 6.96 -6.18 3.99
N ALA A 13 7.71 -5.08 3.86
CA ALA A 13 7.15 -3.75 3.84
C ALA A 13 6.20 -3.50 2.64
N PHE A 14 6.46 -4.11 1.48
CA PHE A 14 5.55 -4.04 0.34
C PHE A 14 4.25 -4.79 0.63
N ASP A 15 4.32 -6.01 1.16
CA ASP A 15 3.14 -6.81 1.48
C ASP A 15 2.25 -6.12 2.54
N ILE A 16 2.88 -5.51 3.55
CA ILE A 16 2.17 -4.72 4.57
C ILE A 16 1.57 -3.44 3.97
N ALA A 17 2.31 -2.73 3.11
CA ALA A 17 1.78 -1.55 2.41
C ALA A 17 0.58 -1.91 1.52
N ASN A 18 0.67 -3.02 0.80
CA ASN A 18 -0.42 -3.56 -0.01
C ASN A 18 -1.63 -3.89 0.87
N HIS A 19 -1.41 -4.60 1.99
CA HIS A 19 -2.48 -4.88 2.95
C HIS A 19 -3.20 -3.61 3.43
N PHE A 20 -2.48 -2.52 3.68
CA PHE A 20 -3.11 -1.24 4.05
C PHE A 20 -3.86 -0.57 2.90
N ALA A 21 -3.35 -0.65 1.66
CA ALA A 21 -4.01 -0.12 0.47
C ALA A 21 -5.35 -0.82 0.16
N GLU A 22 -5.50 -2.09 0.57
CA GLU A 22 -6.75 -2.85 0.42
C GLU A 22 -7.85 -2.45 1.41
N TRP A 23 -7.58 -1.61 2.41
CA TRP A 23 -8.63 -1.13 3.33
C TRP A 23 -9.67 -0.27 2.61
N GLY A 24 -9.29 0.38 1.49
CA GLY A 24 -10.21 1.12 0.63
C GLY A 24 -11.15 0.24 -0.20
N GLY A 25 -10.92 -1.07 -0.27
CA GLY A 25 -11.70 -2.00 -1.08
C GLY A 25 -11.67 -1.68 -2.58
N TYR A 26 -12.62 -2.25 -3.32
CA TYR A 26 -12.76 -2.00 -4.77
C TYR A 26 -13.22 -0.58 -5.11
N ASP A 27 -13.88 0.10 -4.17
CA ASP A 27 -14.34 1.48 -4.33
C ASP A 27 -13.22 2.51 -4.12
N CYS A 28 -12.02 2.07 -3.72
CA CYS A 28 -10.88 2.94 -3.39
C CYS A 28 -11.27 4.04 -2.37
N ASP A 29 -12.05 3.70 -1.34
CA ASP A 29 -12.47 4.68 -0.33
C ASP A 29 -11.29 5.06 0.58
N TYR A 30 -10.66 6.18 0.27
CA TYR A 30 -9.51 6.68 1.02
C TYR A 30 -9.82 7.06 2.47
N ASN A 31 -11.09 7.14 2.87
CA ASN A 31 -11.45 7.33 4.28
C ASN A 31 -11.18 6.10 5.13
N MET A 32 -11.14 4.93 4.50
CA MET A 32 -10.92 3.65 5.16
C MET A 32 -9.43 3.35 5.33
N LEU A 33 -8.53 4.09 4.69
CA LEU A 33 -7.10 3.87 4.84
C LEU A 33 -6.64 4.10 6.28
N PRO A 34 -5.74 3.25 6.80
CA PRO A 34 -5.29 3.36 8.17
C PRO A 34 -4.47 4.63 8.36
N THR A 35 -4.76 5.35 9.44
CA THR A 35 -3.96 6.52 9.81
C THR A 35 -2.53 6.11 10.21
N LYS A 36 -1.58 7.05 10.21
CA LYS A 36 -0.21 6.81 10.72
C LYS A 36 -0.17 6.13 12.09
N SER A 37 -1.07 6.50 13.01
CA SER A 37 -1.14 5.87 14.34
C SER A 37 -1.65 4.42 14.28
N MET A 38 -2.63 4.14 13.41
CA MET A 38 -3.13 2.79 13.18
C MET A 38 -2.07 1.90 12.52
N ARG A 39 -1.36 2.41 11.50
CA ARG A 39 -0.23 1.73 10.86
C ARG A 39 0.84 1.37 11.89
N ARG A 40 1.24 2.33 12.74
CA ARG A 40 2.22 2.10 13.81
C ARG A 40 1.77 1.00 14.78
N ARG A 41 0.50 1.00 15.21
CA ARG A 41 -0.04 -0.01 16.11
C ARG A 41 -0.08 -1.41 15.47
N PHE A 42 -0.45 -1.50 14.18
CA PHE A 42 -0.39 -2.76 13.44
C PHE A 42 1.05 -3.31 13.41
N LEU A 43 2.03 -2.45 13.10
CA LEU A 43 3.43 -2.85 13.05
C LEU A 43 3.99 -3.28 14.41
N GLN A 44 3.52 -2.69 15.50
CA GLN A 44 3.86 -3.15 16.86
C GLN A 44 3.42 -4.60 17.07
N HIS A 45 2.15 -4.92 16.80
CA HIS A 45 1.64 -6.29 16.94
C HIS A 45 2.28 -7.28 15.96
N TYR A 46 2.55 -6.85 14.72
CA TYR A 46 3.29 -7.64 13.74
C TYR A 46 4.67 -8.04 14.29
N LEU A 47 5.41 -7.09 14.87
CA LEU A 47 6.74 -7.33 15.43
C LEU A 47 6.71 -8.13 16.74
N GLU A 48 5.70 -7.95 17.58
CA GLU A 48 5.46 -8.78 18.77
C GLU A 48 5.26 -10.24 18.36
N SER A 49 4.41 -10.49 17.36
CA SER A 49 4.20 -11.83 16.82
C SER A 49 5.46 -12.40 16.16
N TYR A 50 6.16 -11.60 15.35
CA TYR A 50 7.42 -12.02 14.72
C TYR A 50 8.45 -12.47 15.76
N LYS A 51 8.64 -11.71 16.85
CA LYS A 51 9.55 -12.08 17.95
C LYS A 51 9.13 -13.33 18.71
N ALA A 52 7.82 -13.59 18.81
CA ALA A 52 7.31 -14.78 19.47
C ALA A 52 7.52 -16.06 18.63
N HIS A 53 7.69 -15.93 17.31
CA HIS A 53 7.79 -17.05 16.38
C HIS A 53 9.15 -17.15 15.66
N CYS A 54 10.02 -16.16 15.81
CA CYS A 54 11.34 -16.13 15.20
C CYS A 54 12.41 -15.86 16.26
N GLU A 55 13.41 -16.72 16.35
CA GLU A 55 14.54 -16.58 17.29
C GLU A 55 15.58 -15.54 16.84
N ALA A 56 15.35 -14.87 15.70
CA ALA A 56 16.30 -13.89 15.17
C ALA A 56 16.35 -12.63 16.05
N PRO A 57 17.56 -12.12 16.36
CA PRO A 57 17.70 -10.89 17.12
C PRO A 57 17.11 -9.71 16.35
N THR A 58 16.17 -8.99 16.97
CA THR A 58 15.57 -7.80 16.38
C THR A 58 16.33 -6.54 16.80
N PRO A 59 16.71 -5.63 15.87
CA PRO A 59 17.31 -4.36 16.21
C PRO A 59 16.44 -3.51 17.16
N HIS A 60 17.09 -2.68 17.98
CA HIS A 60 16.39 -1.81 18.95
C HIS A 60 15.39 -0.85 18.28
N ARG A 61 15.67 -0.39 17.06
CA ARG A 61 14.83 0.53 16.26
C ARG A 61 14.06 -0.16 15.13
N ILE A 62 13.80 -1.46 15.26
CA ILE A 62 13.14 -2.23 14.20
C ILE A 62 11.74 -1.70 13.86
N LEU A 63 11.00 -1.17 14.84
CA LEU A 63 9.68 -0.59 14.61
C LEU A 63 9.75 0.67 13.76
N GLU A 64 10.66 1.59 14.09
CA GLU A 64 10.87 2.83 13.34
C GLU A 64 11.33 2.51 11.91
N ALA A 65 12.31 1.61 11.77
CA ALA A 65 12.83 1.22 10.46
C ALA A 65 11.75 0.58 9.57
N LEU A 66 10.93 -0.33 10.13
CA LEU A 66 9.84 -0.96 9.39
C LEU A 66 8.74 0.05 9.05
N PHE A 67 8.43 0.98 9.94
CA PHE A 67 7.45 2.04 9.68
C PHE A 67 7.89 2.93 8.51
N GLU A 68 9.15 3.38 8.50
CA GLU A 68 9.74 4.15 7.39
C GLU A 68 9.79 3.33 6.09
N GLU A 69 10.09 2.04 6.18
CA GLU A 69 10.10 1.17 5.01
C GLU A 69 8.71 0.99 4.40
N VAL A 70 7.70 0.69 5.22
CA VAL A 70 6.29 0.59 4.75
C VAL A 70 5.84 1.91 4.13
N ASP A 71 6.21 3.05 4.71
CA ASP A 71 5.85 4.36 4.17
C ASP A 71 6.51 4.63 2.80
N ARG A 72 7.72 4.13 2.55
CA ARG A 72 8.37 4.17 1.23
C ARG A 72 7.69 3.30 0.18
N TYR A 73 7.02 2.23 0.59
CA TYR A 73 6.28 1.34 -0.32
C TYR A 73 4.82 1.77 -0.54
N ARG A 74 4.30 2.79 0.17
CA ARG A 74 2.85 3.09 0.23
C ARG A 74 2.17 3.33 -1.13
N GLY A 75 2.88 3.86 -2.12
CA GLY A 75 2.32 4.08 -3.46
C GLY A 75 2.51 2.93 -4.45
N LEU A 76 3.38 1.94 -4.15
CA LEU A 76 3.62 0.81 -5.06
C LEU A 76 2.42 -0.14 -5.24
N PRO A 77 1.57 -0.39 -4.22
CA PRO A 77 0.31 -1.10 -4.41
C PRO A 77 -0.57 -0.50 -5.51
N GLY A 78 -0.66 0.83 -5.59
CA GLY A 78 -1.41 1.52 -6.64
C GLY A 78 -0.86 1.23 -8.05
N LEU A 79 0.47 1.18 -8.21
CA LEU A 79 1.09 0.81 -9.49
C LEU A 79 0.84 -0.66 -9.83
N TYR A 80 1.06 -1.55 -8.87
CA TYR A 80 0.90 -3.00 -9.07
C TYR A 80 -0.55 -3.35 -9.40
N GLY A 81 -1.49 -2.92 -8.54
CA GLY A 81 -2.93 -3.15 -8.72
C GLY A 81 -3.48 -2.45 -9.97
N GLY A 82 -2.99 -1.25 -10.29
CA GLY A 82 -3.39 -0.51 -11.48
C GLY A 82 -2.97 -1.21 -12.78
N LEU A 83 -1.72 -1.66 -12.88
CA LEU A 83 -1.25 -2.43 -14.04
C LEU A 83 -1.97 -3.77 -14.15
N TRP A 84 -2.19 -4.46 -13.04
CA TRP A 84 -2.97 -5.69 -13.01
C TRP A 84 -4.40 -5.46 -13.55
N ALA A 85 -5.07 -4.40 -13.08
CA ALA A 85 -6.41 -4.06 -13.52
C ALA A 85 -6.45 -3.70 -15.00
N LEU A 86 -5.46 -2.96 -15.54
CA LEU A 86 -5.37 -2.70 -16.98
C LEU A 86 -5.27 -3.97 -17.81
N VAL A 87 -4.45 -4.94 -17.38
CA VAL A 87 -4.36 -6.23 -18.06
C VAL A 87 -5.70 -6.96 -18.01
N GLN A 88 -6.34 -7.00 -16.84
CA GLN A 88 -7.65 -7.65 -16.67
C GLN A 88 -8.75 -6.99 -17.50
N ALA A 89 -8.74 -5.66 -17.67
CA ALA A 89 -9.67 -4.97 -18.55
C ALA A 89 -9.63 -5.48 -20.01
N ALA A 90 -8.49 -6.02 -20.45
CA ALA A 90 -8.31 -6.55 -21.80
C ALA A 90 -8.59 -8.06 -21.90
N VAL A 91 -8.42 -8.83 -20.83
CA VAL A 91 -8.41 -10.32 -20.91
C VAL A 91 -9.46 -11.01 -20.04
N SER A 92 -10.01 -10.33 -19.04
CA SER A 92 -10.98 -10.91 -18.10
C SER A 92 -12.34 -11.10 -18.75
N GLN A 93 -13.06 -12.15 -18.33
CA GLN A 93 -14.45 -12.40 -18.69
C GLN A 93 -15.42 -12.04 -17.56
N ILE A 94 -14.90 -11.55 -16.43
CA ILE A 94 -15.70 -11.17 -15.26
C ILE A 94 -16.31 -9.78 -15.52
N ASP A 95 -17.60 -9.63 -15.21
CA ASP A 95 -18.31 -8.35 -15.26
C ASP A 95 -17.89 -7.47 -14.07
N PHE A 96 -16.75 -6.80 -14.24
CA PHE A 96 -16.15 -5.89 -13.27
C PHE A 96 -15.48 -4.73 -14.01
N ASP A 97 -15.60 -3.51 -13.50
CA ASP A 97 -15.01 -2.32 -14.12
C ASP A 97 -13.51 -2.19 -13.80
N TYR A 98 -12.72 -3.02 -14.47
CA TYR A 98 -11.27 -3.01 -14.35
C TYR A 98 -10.62 -1.70 -14.83
N THR A 99 -11.25 -0.99 -15.77
CA THR A 99 -10.72 0.29 -16.27
C THR A 99 -10.82 1.36 -15.19
N ALA A 100 -11.98 1.49 -14.53
CA ALA A 100 -12.14 2.42 -13.42
C ALA A 100 -11.21 2.08 -12.25
N LEU A 101 -11.07 0.79 -11.91
CA LEU A 101 -10.13 0.35 -10.88
C LEU A 101 -8.68 0.71 -11.24
N ALA A 102 -8.28 0.52 -12.50
CA ALA A 102 -6.95 0.87 -12.97
C ALA A 102 -6.66 2.38 -12.84
N GLU A 103 -7.60 3.23 -13.25
CA GLU A 103 -7.48 4.68 -13.14
C GLU A 103 -7.32 5.12 -11.68
N ALA A 104 -8.15 4.57 -10.78
CA ALA A 104 -8.08 4.87 -9.36
C ALA A 104 -6.72 4.47 -8.76
N ARG A 105 -6.29 3.22 -8.96
CA ARG A 105 -5.03 2.68 -8.40
C ARG A 105 -3.79 3.36 -8.99
N LEU A 106 -3.75 3.62 -10.29
CA LEU A 106 -2.65 4.40 -10.88
C LEU A 106 -2.66 5.85 -10.37
N GLY A 107 -3.83 6.41 -10.13
CA GLY A 107 -4.00 7.71 -9.46
C GLY A 107 -3.33 7.75 -8.09
N GLU A 108 -3.50 6.71 -7.26
CA GLU A 108 -2.81 6.57 -5.96
C GLU A 108 -1.28 6.61 -6.14
N TYR A 109 -0.75 5.85 -7.10
CA TYR A 109 0.68 5.83 -7.38
C TYR A 109 1.20 7.21 -7.79
N PHE A 110 0.52 7.90 -8.71
CA PHE A 110 0.97 9.21 -9.18
C PHE A 110 0.82 10.30 -8.11
N ALA A 111 -0.22 10.22 -7.27
CA ALA A 111 -0.37 11.08 -6.09
C ALA A 111 0.83 10.92 -5.14
N TRP A 112 1.15 9.67 -4.79
CA TRP A 112 2.31 9.33 -3.98
C TRP A 112 3.62 9.85 -4.60
N ARG A 113 3.85 9.57 -5.88
CA ARG A 113 5.05 10.03 -6.61
C ARG A 113 5.19 11.55 -6.58
N ALA A 114 4.09 12.26 -6.72
CA ALA A 114 4.09 13.72 -6.73
C ALA A 114 4.41 14.35 -5.36
N GLU A 115 4.09 13.66 -4.27
CA GLU A 115 4.58 14.03 -2.94
C GLU A 115 6.08 13.74 -2.80
N GLU A 116 6.51 12.54 -3.17
CA GLU A 116 7.91 12.10 -3.00
C GLU A 116 8.90 12.95 -3.81
N ASP A 117 8.54 13.33 -5.05
CA ASP A 117 9.38 14.19 -5.89
C ASP A 117 9.11 15.70 -5.73
N GLY A 118 8.16 16.06 -4.85
CA GLY A 118 7.76 17.41 -4.53
C GLY A 118 7.05 18.18 -5.65
N SER A 119 6.69 17.53 -6.76
CA SER A 119 5.99 18.18 -7.88
C SER A 119 4.63 18.73 -7.47
N ARG A 120 3.87 18.02 -6.62
CA ARG A 120 2.58 18.53 -6.12
C ARG A 120 2.75 19.89 -5.43
N ALA A 121 3.71 19.98 -4.50
CA ALA A 121 3.95 21.21 -3.74
C ALA A 121 4.40 22.36 -4.66
N ARG A 122 5.22 22.09 -5.68
CA ARG A 122 5.63 23.09 -6.68
C ARG A 122 4.47 23.60 -7.53
N GLU A 123 3.50 22.73 -7.82
CA GLU A 123 2.29 23.07 -8.57
C GLU A 123 1.20 23.72 -7.71
N GLY A 124 1.40 23.84 -6.40
CA GLY A 124 0.44 24.44 -5.48
C GLY A 124 -0.87 23.64 -5.32
N LYS A 125 -0.83 22.34 -5.62
CA LYS A 125 -2.00 21.45 -5.50
C LYS A 125 -2.20 21.01 -4.04
N ASP A 126 -3.45 20.83 -3.63
CA ASP A 126 -3.78 20.26 -2.33
C ASP A 126 -3.31 18.81 -2.22
N MET A 127 -2.89 18.41 -1.01
CA MET A 127 -2.48 17.02 -0.76
C MET A 127 -3.71 16.12 -0.89
N PRO A 128 -3.66 15.02 -1.66
CA PRO A 128 -4.78 14.11 -1.81
C PRO A 128 -5.04 13.34 -0.52
N LEU A 129 -6.29 12.93 -0.28
CA LEU A 129 -6.69 12.28 0.98
C LEU A 129 -5.87 11.02 1.28
N CYS A 130 -5.50 10.23 0.26
CA CYS A 130 -4.65 9.05 0.43
C CYS A 130 -3.28 9.39 1.05
N GLU A 131 -2.69 10.54 0.73
CA GLU A 131 -1.40 10.99 1.26
C GLU A 131 -1.52 11.70 2.61
N GLN A 132 -2.73 12.11 3.01
CA GLN A 132 -2.98 12.72 4.32
C GLN A 132 -3.10 11.68 5.45
N ARG A 133 -3.29 10.39 5.14
CA ARG A 133 -3.63 9.32 6.10
C ARG A 133 -2.42 8.75 6.85
#